data_AF-A0AAN9UL51-F1
#
_entry.id   AF-A0AAN9UL51-F1
#
_cell.length_a   1.000
_cell.length_b   1.000
_cell.length_c   1.000
_cell.angle_alpha   90.00
_cell.angle_beta   90.00
_cell.angle_gamma   90.00
#
_symmetry.space_group_name_H-M   'P 1'
#
loop_
_entity.id
_entity.type
_entity.pdbx_description
1 polymer ?
#
loop_
_entity_poly.entity_id
_entity_poly.type
_entity_poly.pdbx_seq_one_letter_code
_entity_poly.pdbx_strand_id
1 'polypeptide(L)'
;MTVHPRTRVPVVAVIVVTLIPCLLNLIYIGSSTAFNDVISMSVSGLYASYLLPCSFLLWRRITGQIKPHRSSEEHDAGSHNGRDTDTNILHPLTLDGNGDSDIVLEEQVLEWGPWRVPGILGTLNNTFACVFCIWVLFWDFWPPAKPVTGENMNYSVLVTGSVIIFAVARYFLGGKVGYRGPLVDYEVKGFTSRHG
;
A
#
# COMPACT_ATOMS: atom_id res chain seq x y z
N MET A 1 13.25 2.64 20.28
CA MET A 1 12.88 4.03 19.91
C MET A 1 12.48 4.75 21.18
N THR A 2 13.32 5.65 21.71
CA THR A 2 13.04 6.37 22.96
C THR A 2 12.09 7.52 22.64
N VAL A 3 10.79 7.31 22.86
CA VAL A 3 9.76 8.33 22.67
C VAL A 3 9.83 9.31 23.86
N HIS A 4 10.02 10.60 23.59
CA HIS A 4 10.04 11.61 24.66
C HIS A 4 8.63 11.77 25.28
N PRO A 5 8.46 11.71 26.61
CA PRO A 5 7.14 11.63 27.28
C PRO A 5 6.21 12.84 27.08
N ARG A 6 6.72 14.00 26.66
CA ARG A 6 5.92 15.23 26.47
C ARG A 6 5.52 15.50 25.02
N THR A 7 6.22 14.92 24.06
CA THR A 7 5.96 15.15 22.63
C THR A 7 5.78 13.77 22.00
N ARG A 8 4.53 13.35 21.79
CA ARG A 8 4.18 12.04 21.17
C ARG A 8 4.62 11.93 19.69
N VAL A 9 5.53 12.81 19.24
CA VAL A 9 6.02 12.90 17.86
C VAL A 9 7.46 12.39 17.84
N PRO A 10 7.86 11.54 16.88
CA PRO A 10 9.21 11.01 16.78
C PRO A 10 10.21 12.08 16.29
N VAL A 11 10.67 12.95 17.20
CA VAL A 11 11.53 14.11 16.89
C VAL A 11 12.79 13.73 16.11
N VAL A 12 13.47 12.64 16.47
CA VAL A 12 14.65 12.16 15.74
C VAL A 12 14.31 11.81 14.29
N ALA A 13 13.15 11.18 14.04
CA ALA A 13 12.71 10.86 12.68
C ALA A 13 12.41 12.13 11.87
N VAL A 14 11.81 13.15 12.50
CA VAL A 14 11.56 14.45 11.86
C VAL A 14 12.87 15.16 11.52
N ILE A 15 13.85 15.17 12.42
CA ILE A 15 15.17 15.76 12.14
C ILE A 15 15.86 15.03 11.00
N VAL A 16 15.87 13.69 11.03
CA VAL A 16 16.51 12.88 9.98
C VAL A 16 15.86 13.11 8.61
N VAL A 17 14.52 13.07 8.51
CA VAL A 17 13.83 13.28 7.23
C VAL A 17 13.95 14.71 6.72
N THR A 18 14.26 15.68 7.58
CA THR A 18 14.46 17.09 7.17
C THR A 18 15.91 17.35 6.76
N LEU A 19 16.88 16.77 7.47
CA LEU A 19 18.30 16.96 7.16
C LEU A 19 18.68 16.35 5.80
N ILE A 20 18.10 15.20 5.43
CA ILE A 20 18.42 14.53 4.17
C ILE A 20 18.10 15.41 2.94
N PRO A 21 16.89 15.97 2.77
CA PRO A 21 16.59 16.94 1.69
C PRO A 21 17.46 18.20 1.73
N CYS A 22 17.79 18.71 2.93
CA CYS A 22 18.69 19.86 3.05
C CYS A 22 20.09 19.55 2.48
N LEU A 23 20.61 18.35 2.73
CA LEU A 23 21.88 17.90 2.15
C LEU A 23 21.77 17.60 0.65
N LEU A 24 20.64 17.06 0.19
CA LEU A 24 20.39 16.82 -1.24
C LEU A 24 20.37 18.14 -2.04
N ASN A 25 19.93 19.26 -1.45
CA ASN A 25 20.01 20.57 -2.10
C ASN A 25 21.45 21.05 -2.36
N LEU A 26 22.47 20.56 -1.65
CA LEU A 26 23.87 20.91 -1.94
C LEU A 26 24.33 20.36 -3.31
N ILE A 27 23.70 19.28 -3.81
CA ILE A 27 23.98 18.74 -5.15
C ILE A 27 23.73 19.80 -6.22
N TYR A 28 22.74 20.67 -6.01
CA TYR A 28 22.39 21.74 -6.95
C TYR A 28 23.57 22.71 -7.21
N ILE A 29 24.49 22.87 -6.25
CA ILE A 29 25.69 23.72 -6.42
C ILE A 29 26.68 23.08 -7.40
N GLY A 30 26.77 21.74 -7.41
CA GLY A 30 27.69 21.01 -8.29
C GLY A 30 27.11 20.74 -9.68
N SER A 31 25.83 20.35 -9.75
CA SER A 31 25.14 20.09 -11.01
C SER A 31 23.63 20.22 -10.86
N SER A 32 23.03 21.06 -11.69
CA SER A 32 21.58 21.17 -11.81
C SER A 32 20.95 19.90 -12.41
N THR A 33 21.64 19.21 -13.34
CA THR A 33 21.14 17.96 -13.90
C THR A 33 21.08 16.86 -12.84
N ALA A 34 22.14 16.68 -12.05
CA ALA A 34 22.17 15.66 -11.01
C ALA A 34 21.06 15.88 -9.95
N PHE A 35 20.77 17.15 -9.62
CA PHE A 35 19.65 17.47 -8.74
C PHE A 35 18.29 17.13 -9.38
N ASN A 36 18.09 17.49 -10.66
CA ASN A 36 16.86 17.16 -11.40
C ASN A 36 16.63 15.64 -11.48
N ASP A 37 17.68 14.85 -11.65
CA ASP A 37 17.60 13.38 -11.65
C ASP A 37 17.09 12.82 -10.31
N VAL A 38 17.56 13.38 -9.19
CA VAL A 38 17.10 12.99 -7.83
C VAL A 38 15.62 13.35 -7.63
N ILE A 39 15.20 14.52 -8.12
CA ILE A 39 13.80 14.94 -8.06
C ILE A 39 12.92 13.99 -8.90
N SER A 40 13.30 13.70 -10.14
CA SER A 40 12.60 12.74 -11.00
C SER A 40 12.53 11.35 -10.37
N MET A 41 13.63 10.84 -9.80
CA MET A 41 13.62 9.55 -9.11
C MET A 41 12.62 9.52 -7.92
N SER A 42 12.54 10.61 -7.16
CA SER A 42 11.60 10.72 -6.03
C SER A 42 10.14 10.80 -6.51
N VAL A 43 9.90 11.57 -7.58
CA VAL A 43 8.59 11.75 -8.21
C VAL A 43 8.12 10.44 -8.84
N SER A 44 8.95 9.76 -9.63
CA SER A 44 8.61 8.46 -10.21
C SER A 44 8.34 7.40 -9.15
N GLY A 45 9.14 7.31 -8.08
CA GLY A 45 8.90 6.39 -6.96
C GLY A 45 7.55 6.64 -6.28
N LEU A 46 7.20 7.92 -6.06
CA LEU A 46 5.90 8.31 -5.53
C LEU A 46 4.77 7.88 -6.48
N TYR A 47 4.79 8.31 -7.75
CA TYR A 47 3.71 8.00 -8.68
C TYR A 47 3.58 6.51 -9.00
N ALA A 48 4.68 5.76 -9.06
CA ALA A 48 4.66 4.31 -9.23
C ALA A 48 3.99 3.62 -8.03
N SER A 49 4.30 4.05 -6.81
CA SER A 49 3.70 3.53 -5.59
C SER A 49 2.19 3.82 -5.52
N TYR A 50 1.75 4.99 -5.99
CA TYR A 50 0.33 5.37 -6.04
C TYR A 50 -0.41 4.68 -7.20
N LEU A 51 0.26 4.37 -8.30
CA LEU A 51 -0.32 3.65 -9.43
C LEU A 51 -0.76 2.23 -9.02
N LEU A 52 -0.01 1.54 -8.15
CA LEU A 52 -0.35 0.20 -7.68
C LEU A 52 -1.74 0.13 -6.99
N PRO A 53 -2.01 0.82 -5.86
CA PRO A 53 -3.30 0.78 -5.21
C PRO A 53 -4.41 1.39 -6.08
N CYS A 54 -4.14 2.44 -6.87
CA CYS A 54 -5.16 2.98 -7.79
C CYS A 54 -5.58 1.94 -8.84
N SER A 55 -4.61 1.22 -9.41
CA SER A 55 -4.86 0.13 -10.38
C SER A 55 -5.60 -1.04 -9.74
N PHE A 56 -5.17 -1.49 -8.56
CA PHE A 56 -5.88 -2.55 -7.82
C PHE A 56 -7.31 -2.15 -7.45
N LEU A 57 -7.52 -0.91 -7.00
CA LEU A 57 -8.85 -0.38 -6.72
C LEU A 57 -9.69 -0.25 -7.98
N LEU A 58 -9.09 0.11 -9.12
CA LEU A 58 -9.80 0.23 -10.40
C LEU A 58 -10.25 -1.15 -10.86
N TRP A 59 -9.34 -2.12 -10.83
CA TRP A 59 -9.63 -3.51 -11.14
C TRP A 59 -10.76 -4.04 -10.26
N ARG A 60 -10.68 -3.86 -8.92
CA ARG A 60 -11.74 -4.31 -8.00
C ARG A 60 -13.08 -3.58 -8.19
N ARG A 61 -13.07 -2.29 -8.55
CA ARG A 61 -14.30 -1.55 -8.89
C ARG A 61 -14.97 -2.09 -10.15
N ILE A 62 -14.19 -2.55 -11.12
CA ILE A 62 -14.71 -3.18 -12.35
C ILE A 62 -15.23 -4.59 -12.06
N THR A 63 -14.56 -5.36 -11.20
CA THR A 63 -14.98 -6.73 -10.81
C THR A 63 -16.17 -6.75 -9.83
N GLY A 64 -16.49 -5.64 -9.18
CA GLY A 64 -17.67 -5.53 -8.30
C GLY A 64 -17.55 -6.24 -6.94
N GLN A 65 -16.35 -6.65 -6.53
CA GLN A 65 -16.12 -7.45 -5.32
C GLN A 65 -16.09 -6.65 -3.99
N ILE A 66 -16.71 -5.46 -3.94
CA ILE A 66 -16.61 -4.56 -2.77
C ILE A 66 -17.98 -4.41 -2.11
N LYS A 67 -18.11 -4.92 -0.88
CA LYS A 67 -19.38 -4.86 -0.13
C LYS A 67 -19.71 -3.44 0.29
N PRO A 68 -21.01 -3.06 0.34
CA PRO A 68 -21.42 -1.76 0.82
C PRO A 68 -21.05 -1.56 2.31
N HIS A 69 -20.88 -0.32 2.75
CA HIS A 69 -20.57 -0.02 4.15
C HIS A 69 -21.76 -0.41 5.02
N ARG A 70 -21.52 -1.24 6.03
CA ARG A 70 -22.54 -1.59 7.03
C ARG A 70 -22.50 -0.56 8.14
N SER A 71 -23.60 0.16 8.36
CA SER A 71 -23.74 1.07 9.51
C SER A 71 -23.85 0.25 10.80
N SER A 72 -23.22 0.73 11.88
CA SER A 72 -23.18 0.04 13.18
C SER A 72 -24.56 -0.21 13.80
N GLU A 73 -25.61 0.45 13.33
CA GLU A 73 -26.99 0.28 13.80
C GLU A 73 -27.54 -1.14 13.59
N GLU A 74 -26.96 -1.90 12.65
CA GLU A 74 -27.37 -3.28 12.38
C GLU A 74 -26.66 -4.32 13.27
N HIS A 75 -25.62 -3.90 14.00
CA HIS A 75 -24.94 -4.77 14.99
C HIS A 75 -25.83 -5.03 16.22
N ASP A 76 -26.71 -4.08 16.57
CA ASP A 76 -27.64 -4.20 17.69
C ASP A 76 -29.01 -4.79 17.28
N ALA A 77 -29.36 -4.70 15.99
CA ALA A 77 -30.63 -5.24 15.46
C ALA A 77 -30.59 -6.75 15.16
N GLY A 78 -29.40 -7.37 15.11
CA GLY A 78 -29.22 -8.79 14.77
C GLY A 78 -29.32 -9.78 15.94
N SER A 79 -29.46 -9.30 17.18
CA SER A 79 -29.50 -10.19 18.37
C SER A 79 -30.88 -10.82 18.64
N HIS A 80 -31.87 -10.61 17.76
CA HIS A 80 -33.24 -11.05 18.05
C HIS A 80 -34.03 -11.59 16.85
N ASN A 81 -33.46 -12.46 16.01
CA ASN A 81 -34.29 -13.45 15.31
C ASN A 81 -33.47 -14.63 14.75
N GLY A 82 -33.54 -15.79 15.41
CA GLY A 82 -33.20 -17.04 14.76
C GLY A 82 -34.31 -17.42 13.76
N ARG A 83 -33.98 -17.48 12.48
CA ARG A 83 -34.70 -18.26 11.46
C ARG A 83 -33.90 -18.30 10.15
N ASP A 84 -33.27 -19.46 9.93
CA ASP A 84 -33.00 -20.16 8.67
C ASP A 84 -33.01 -19.34 7.38
N THR A 85 -31.83 -19.14 6.79
CA THR A 85 -31.70 -18.97 5.34
C THR A 85 -30.35 -19.56 4.92
N ASP A 86 -30.39 -20.79 4.43
CA ASP A 86 -29.29 -21.47 3.77
C ASP A 86 -28.93 -20.77 2.46
N THR A 87 -28.16 -19.68 2.53
CA THR A 87 -27.36 -19.25 1.39
C THR A 87 -26.07 -20.05 1.38
N ASN A 88 -25.97 -20.97 0.42
CA ASN A 88 -24.76 -21.68 0.01
C ASN A 88 -23.52 -20.78 -0.03
N ILE A 89 -22.84 -20.63 1.10
CA ILE A 89 -21.39 -20.45 1.17
C ILE A 89 -20.89 -21.78 1.71
N LEU A 90 -20.18 -22.51 0.86
CA LEU A 90 -19.60 -23.80 1.18
C LEU A 90 -18.82 -23.69 2.50
N HIS A 91 -19.33 -24.36 3.53
CA HIS A 91 -18.63 -24.54 4.80
C HIS A 91 -17.22 -25.06 4.49
N PRO A 92 -16.14 -24.42 5.01
CA PRO A 92 -14.81 -24.98 4.87
C PRO A 92 -14.84 -26.39 5.48
N LEU A 93 -14.30 -27.37 4.77
CA LEU A 93 -14.18 -28.74 5.27
C LEU A 93 -13.36 -28.70 6.56
N THR A 94 -14.03 -28.72 7.71
CA THR A 94 -13.41 -29.04 8.99
C THR A 94 -13.13 -30.54 8.98
N LEU A 95 -12.01 -30.92 8.39
CA LEU A 95 -11.46 -32.26 8.61
C LEU A 95 -10.67 -32.22 9.92
N ASP A 96 -11.30 -32.83 10.93
CA ASP A 96 -10.72 -33.48 12.10
C ASP A 96 -9.67 -32.73 12.94
N GLY A 97 -10.12 -32.24 14.10
CA GLY A 97 -9.92 -33.00 15.34
C GLY A 97 -8.50 -33.31 15.85
N ASN A 98 -7.44 -32.69 15.34
CA ASN A 98 -6.10 -32.88 15.88
C ASN A 98 -5.28 -31.58 15.86
N GLY A 99 -5.24 -30.88 16.99
CA GLY A 99 -4.05 -30.25 17.59
C GLY A 99 -3.19 -29.24 16.82
N ASP A 100 -3.36 -29.05 15.52
CA ASP A 100 -2.66 -28.06 14.72
C ASP A 100 -3.64 -26.95 14.39
N SER A 101 -3.36 -25.77 14.94
CA SER A 101 -4.09 -24.54 14.65
C SER A 101 -3.79 -24.14 13.21
N ASP A 102 -4.51 -24.75 12.27
CA ASP A 102 -4.54 -24.29 10.89
C ASP A 102 -5.06 -22.86 10.89
N ILE A 103 -4.20 -21.97 10.43
CA ILE A 103 -4.47 -20.54 10.29
C ILE A 103 -5.68 -20.43 9.37
N VAL A 104 -6.86 -20.17 9.94
CA VAL A 104 -8.06 -19.83 9.19
C VAL A 104 -7.73 -18.54 8.46
N LEU A 105 -7.38 -18.67 7.17
CA LEU A 105 -7.20 -17.55 6.26
C LEU A 105 -8.59 -16.98 6.00
N GLU A 106 -9.11 -16.23 6.97
CA GLU A 106 -10.33 -15.47 6.81
C GLU A 106 -10.10 -14.52 5.64
N GLU A 107 -10.68 -14.87 4.49
CA GLU A 107 -10.59 -14.09 3.27
C GLU A 107 -11.03 -12.66 3.63
N GLN A 108 -10.08 -11.74 3.69
CA GLN A 108 -10.32 -10.37 4.11
C GLN A 108 -11.22 -9.70 3.07
N VAL A 109 -12.53 -9.80 3.29
CA VAL A 109 -13.54 -9.23 2.40
C VAL A 109 -13.39 -7.72 2.45
N LEU A 110 -13.17 -7.11 1.28
CA LEU A 110 -13.02 -5.67 1.17
C LEU A 110 -14.39 -5.01 1.35
N GLU A 111 -14.59 -4.37 2.49
CA GLU A 111 -15.77 -3.55 2.76
C GLU A 111 -15.43 -2.07 2.61
N TRP A 112 -16.36 -1.29 2.07
CA TRP A 112 -16.16 0.16 2.01
C TRP A 112 -16.20 0.78 3.40
N GLY A 113 -15.30 1.74 3.65
CA GLY A 113 -15.41 2.64 4.80
C GLY A 113 -16.59 3.62 4.67
N PRO A 114 -16.91 4.36 5.76
CA PRO A 114 -17.99 5.35 5.77
C PRO A 114 -17.88 6.40 4.66
N TRP A 115 -16.64 6.73 4.27
CA TRP A 115 -16.34 7.69 3.21
C TRP A 115 -15.95 6.96 1.93
N ARG A 116 -16.84 7.02 0.93
CA ARG A 116 -16.58 6.52 -0.42
C ARG A 116 -17.23 7.41 -1.47
N VAL A 117 -16.68 7.41 -2.68
CA VAL A 117 -17.36 7.92 -3.86
C VAL A 117 -18.10 6.75 -4.53
N PRO A 118 -19.44 6.67 -4.41
CA PRO A 118 -20.22 5.58 -4.98
C PRO A 118 -20.40 5.72 -6.49
N GLY A 119 -20.63 4.59 -7.15
CA GLY A 119 -21.00 4.53 -8.56
C GLY A 119 -19.91 5.00 -9.53
N ILE A 120 -20.36 5.47 -10.70
CA ILE A 120 -19.52 5.75 -11.86
C ILE A 120 -18.52 6.88 -11.62
N LEU A 121 -18.87 7.88 -10.79
CA LEU A 121 -17.98 9.01 -10.48
C LEU A 121 -16.70 8.54 -9.78
N GLY A 122 -16.79 7.57 -8.88
CA GLY A 122 -15.62 7.00 -8.22
C GLY A 122 -14.74 6.21 -9.20
N THR A 123 -15.35 5.52 -10.16
CA THR A 123 -14.62 4.77 -11.21
C THR A 123 -13.94 5.71 -12.20
N LEU A 124 -14.62 6.79 -12.64
CA LEU A 124 -14.04 7.80 -13.52
C LEU A 124 -12.86 8.52 -12.86
N ASN A 125 -13.02 8.96 -11.62
CA ASN A 125 -11.94 9.60 -10.87
C ASN A 125 -10.72 8.67 -10.72
N ASN A 126 -10.95 7.40 -10.39
CA ASN A 126 -9.85 6.44 -10.27
C ASN A 126 -9.19 6.14 -11.63
N THR A 127 -9.98 6.10 -12.71
CA THR A 127 -9.45 5.95 -14.08
C THR A 127 -8.57 7.13 -14.45
N PHE A 128 -9.04 8.36 -14.19
CA PHE A 128 -8.27 9.58 -14.40
C PHE A 128 -6.96 9.57 -13.59
N ALA A 129 -7.01 9.16 -12.31
CA ALA A 129 -5.82 9.04 -11.48
C ALA A 129 -4.78 8.07 -12.09
N CYS A 130 -5.21 6.89 -12.54
CA CYS A 130 -4.34 5.93 -13.21
C CYS A 130 -3.73 6.49 -14.50
N VAL A 131 -4.54 7.11 -15.36
CA VAL A 131 -4.09 7.71 -16.62
C VAL A 131 -3.09 8.84 -16.35
N PHE A 132 -3.36 9.70 -15.37
CA PHE A 132 -2.48 10.79 -14.99
C PHE A 132 -1.14 10.28 -14.45
N CYS A 133 -1.16 9.27 -13.57
CA CYS A 133 0.07 8.67 -13.06
C CYS A 133 0.91 8.07 -14.20
N ILE A 134 0.29 7.39 -15.16
CA ILE A 134 1.00 6.85 -16.34
C ILE A 134 1.57 7.97 -17.21
N TRP A 135 0.79 9.05 -17.42
CA TRP A 135 1.25 10.21 -18.19
C TRP A 135 2.46 10.89 -17.54
N VAL A 136 2.42 11.12 -16.22
CA VAL A 136 3.55 11.68 -15.47
C VAL A 136 4.75 10.75 -15.56
N LEU A 137 4.60 9.45 -15.29
CA LEU A 137 5.70 8.48 -15.35
C LEU A 137 6.33 8.38 -16.74
N PHE A 138 5.54 8.49 -17.81
CA PHE A 138 6.07 8.49 -19.17
C PHE A 138 7.00 9.68 -19.43
N TRP A 139 6.60 10.88 -19.05
CA TRP A 139 7.41 12.09 -19.24
C TRP A 139 8.56 12.21 -18.25
N ASP A 140 8.39 11.66 -17.04
CA ASP A 140 9.40 11.71 -15.99
C ASP A 140 10.66 10.91 -16.36
N PHE A 141 10.53 9.83 -17.14
CA PHE A 141 11.68 9.07 -17.64
C PHE A 141 12.31 9.64 -18.93
N TRP A 142 11.80 10.74 -19.47
CA TRP A 142 12.27 11.31 -20.73
C TRP A 142 13.32 12.41 -20.51
N PRO A 143 14.37 12.51 -21.37
CA PRO A 143 15.36 13.59 -21.27
C PRO A 143 14.76 14.98 -21.55
N PRO A 144 15.21 16.03 -20.84
CA PRO A 144 14.64 17.38 -20.97
C PRO A 144 14.99 18.10 -22.28
N ALA A 145 16.02 17.65 -23.00
CA ALA A 145 16.47 18.31 -24.24
C ALA A 145 17.02 17.31 -25.27
N LYS A 146 16.98 17.70 -26.55
CA LYS A 146 17.69 17.03 -27.65
C LYS A 146 18.73 18.01 -28.22
N PRO A 147 19.96 17.59 -28.55
CA PRO A 147 20.49 16.22 -28.49
C PRO A 147 20.81 15.77 -27.06
N VAL A 148 20.62 14.48 -26.78
CA VAL A 148 20.89 13.88 -25.46
C VAL A 148 22.38 13.58 -25.36
N THR A 149 23.07 14.25 -24.45
CA THR A 149 24.45 13.94 -24.06
C THR A 149 24.43 13.18 -22.73
N GLY A 150 25.51 12.44 -22.41
CA GLY A 150 25.64 11.75 -21.12
C GLY A 150 25.54 12.69 -19.91
N GLU A 151 25.79 13.98 -20.09
CA GLU A 151 25.67 15.00 -19.03
C GLU A 151 24.23 15.48 -18.82
N ASN A 152 23.35 15.33 -19.82
CA ASN A 152 21.97 15.85 -19.81
C ASN A 152 20.92 14.73 -19.85
N MET A 153 21.33 13.47 -19.78
CA MET A 153 20.42 12.33 -19.75
C MET A 153 19.76 12.24 -18.38
N ASN A 154 18.44 12.03 -18.35
CA ASN A 154 17.76 11.74 -17.10
C ASN A 154 18.07 10.29 -16.67
N TYR A 155 18.83 10.12 -15.59
CA TYR A 155 19.25 8.80 -15.10
C TYR A 155 18.21 8.11 -14.20
N SER A 156 17.08 8.76 -13.89
CA SER A 156 16.06 8.21 -12.99
C SER A 156 15.51 6.87 -13.46
N VAL A 157 15.32 6.69 -14.78
CA VAL A 157 14.82 5.43 -15.37
C VAL A 157 15.74 4.24 -15.09
N LEU A 158 17.05 4.46 -15.16
CA LEU A 158 18.05 3.42 -14.96
C LEU A 158 18.13 3.02 -13.48
N VAL A 159 18.10 4.02 -12.59
CA VAL A 159 18.10 3.78 -11.14
C VAL A 159 16.81 3.07 -10.71
N THR A 160 15.64 3.56 -11.14
CA THR A 160 14.36 2.93 -10.82
C THR A 160 14.26 1.51 -11.38
N GLY A 161 14.66 1.30 -12.64
CA GLY A 161 14.67 -0.02 -13.26
C GLY A 161 15.59 -1.02 -12.53
N SER A 162 16.79 -0.59 -12.13
CA SER A 162 17.72 -1.45 -11.38
C SER A 162 17.20 -1.83 -9.99
N VAL A 163 16.55 -0.90 -9.28
CA VAL A 163 15.91 -1.19 -7.98
C VAL A 163 14.76 -2.18 -8.14
N ILE A 164 13.92 -2.03 -9.18
CA ILE A 164 12.82 -2.96 -9.46
C ILE A 164 13.37 -4.36 -9.76
N ILE A 165 14.37 -4.46 -10.64
CA ILE A 165 14.99 -5.76 -10.98
C ILE A 165 15.59 -6.41 -9.73
N PHE A 166 16.31 -5.65 -8.90
CA PHE A 166 16.88 -6.16 -7.66
C PHE A 166 15.80 -6.62 -6.66
N ALA A 167 14.72 -5.86 -6.52
CA ALA A 167 13.60 -6.23 -5.64
C ALA A 167 12.92 -7.51 -6.10
N VAL A 168 12.67 -7.64 -7.41
CA VAL A 168 12.11 -8.86 -8.02
C VAL A 168 13.05 -10.05 -7.86
N ALA A 169 14.34 -9.86 -8.14
CA ALA A 169 15.36 -10.90 -7.95
C ALA A 169 15.40 -11.36 -6.49
N ARG A 170 15.47 -10.43 -5.53
CA ARG A 170 15.45 -10.76 -4.09
C ARG A 170 14.18 -11.54 -3.70
N TYR A 171 13.03 -11.15 -4.24
CA TYR A 171 11.77 -11.87 -3.99
C TYR A 171 11.87 -13.33 -4.44
N PHE A 172 12.42 -13.59 -5.63
CA PHE A 172 12.59 -14.96 -6.14
C PHE A 172 13.73 -15.74 -5.48
N LEU A 173 14.81 -15.09 -5.06
CA LEU A 173 15.98 -15.74 -4.44
C LEU A 173 15.76 -16.12 -2.96
N GLY A 174 14.85 -15.46 -2.24
CA GLY A 174 14.65 -15.77 -0.81
C GLY A 174 13.39 -15.20 -0.15
N GLY A 175 12.49 -14.55 -0.91
CA GLY A 175 11.31 -13.87 -0.36
C GLY A 175 10.15 -14.77 0.05
N LYS A 176 10.21 -16.09 -0.22
CA LYS A 176 9.13 -17.03 0.11
C LYS A 176 9.24 -17.65 1.50
N VAL A 177 10.24 -17.27 2.31
CA VAL A 177 10.51 -17.92 3.59
C VAL A 177 9.85 -17.13 4.72
N GLY A 178 8.65 -17.57 5.12
CA GLY A 178 8.10 -17.33 6.46
C GLY A 178 7.51 -15.94 6.72
N TYR A 179 6.58 -15.46 5.89
CA TYR A 179 5.71 -14.36 6.30
C TYR A 179 4.79 -14.84 7.43
N ARG A 180 5.11 -14.47 8.68
CA ARG A 180 4.18 -14.57 9.80
C ARG A 180 3.41 -13.27 9.86
N GLY A 181 2.10 -13.34 9.56
CA GLY A 181 1.22 -12.19 9.70
C GLY A 181 1.25 -11.65 11.13
N PRO A 182 0.99 -10.34 11.32
CA PRO A 182 0.80 -9.80 12.66
C PRO A 182 -0.34 -10.56 13.35
N LEU A 183 -0.10 -11.02 14.58
CA LEU A 183 -1.11 -11.66 15.42
C LEU A 183 -2.23 -10.63 15.62
N VAL A 184 -3.43 -10.95 15.15
CA VAL A 184 -4.58 -10.06 15.24
C VAL A 184 -5.00 -9.93 16.71
N ASP A 185 -5.54 -8.77 17.09
CA ASP A 185 -5.83 -8.34 18.46
C ASP A 185 -6.65 -9.33 19.32
N TYR A 186 -7.30 -10.34 18.72
CA TYR A 186 -7.99 -11.39 19.47
C TYR A 186 -7.02 -12.25 20.30
N GLU A 187 -5.79 -12.51 19.82
CA GLU A 187 -4.78 -13.22 20.61
C GLU A 187 -4.29 -12.38 21.80
N VAL A 188 -4.09 -11.08 21.57
CA VAL A 188 -3.68 -10.12 22.61
C VAL A 188 -4.74 -10.00 23.72
N LYS A 189 -6.03 -9.96 23.34
CA LYS A 189 -7.15 -9.98 24.29
C LYS A 189 -7.24 -11.29 25.08
N GLY A 190 -6.97 -12.43 24.44
CA GLY A 190 -6.93 -13.74 25.11
C GLY A 190 -5.81 -13.85 26.15
N PHE A 191 -4.64 -13.28 25.87
CA PHE A 191 -3.52 -13.21 26.82
C PHE A 191 -3.80 -12.31 28.03
N THR A 192 -4.49 -11.18 27.83
CA THR A 192 -4.85 -10.28 28.94
C THR A 192 -5.98 -10.85 29.80
N SER A 193 -6.92 -11.60 29.22
CA SER A 193 -8.02 -12.23 29.96
C SER A 193 -7.60 -13.46 30.79
N ARG A 194 -6.48 -14.12 30.47
CA ARG A 194 -5.98 -15.30 31.21
C ARG A 194 -5.10 -14.96 32.43
N HIS A 195 -4.68 -13.71 32.56
CA HIS A 195 -3.81 -13.23 33.66
C HIS A 195 -4.44 -12.12 34.51
N GLY A 196 -5.75 -11.86 34.35
CA GLY A 196 -6.54 -10.94 35.17
C GLY A 196 -7.42 -11.67 36.17
#